data_AF-A0AAV9ADR6-F1
#
_entry.id   AF-A0AAV9ADR6-F1
#
_cell.length_a   1.000
_cell.length_b   1.000
_cell.length_c   1.000
_cell.angle_alpha   90.00
_cell.angle_beta   90.00
_cell.angle_gamma   90.00
#
_symmetry.space_group_name_H-M   'P 1'
#
loop_
_entity.id
_entity.type
_entity.pdbx_description
1 polymer ?
#
loop_
_entity_poly.entity_id
_entity_poly.type
_entity_poly.pdbx_seq_one_letter_code
_entity_poly.pdbx_strand_id
1 'polypeptide(L)'
;MGGRPIVLRKWSRGMNMEMERLKTIPIWIRLPQLPLHLWGKRMLIKLASAVGNPLYMDSSTANRSRIEYARICVEISASSSLPDFIRLREGIDEDLTGRI
;
A
#
# COMPACT_ATOMS: atom_id res chain seq x y z
N MET A 1 6.83 18.27 9.87
CA MET A 1 5.41 18.55 10.17
C MET A 1 4.63 17.25 10.07
N GLY A 2 4.35 16.57 11.19
CA GLY A 2 3.61 15.31 11.20
C GLY A 2 2.11 15.57 11.03
N GLY A 3 1.52 15.06 9.95
CA GLY A 3 0.07 15.08 9.77
C GLY A 3 -0.60 14.13 10.76
N ARG A 4 -1.74 14.53 11.33
CA ARG A 4 -2.58 13.63 12.13
C ARG A 4 -3.49 12.84 11.19
N PRO A 5 -3.45 11.51 11.17
CA PRO A 5 -4.34 10.72 10.30
C PRO A 5 -5.80 10.91 10.72
N ILE A 6 -6.67 11.13 9.74
CA ILE A 6 -8.12 11.23 9.92
C ILE A 6 -8.75 10.06 9.17
N VAL A 7 -9.61 9.31 9.85
CA VAL A 7 -10.38 8.21 9.26
C VAL A 7 -11.82 8.69 9.03
N LEU A 8 -12.27 8.64 7.78
CA LEU A 8 -13.65 8.98 7.41
C LEU A 8 -14.45 7.69 7.26
N ARG A 9 -15.63 7.62 7.91
CA ARG A 9 -16.57 6.50 7.81
C ARG A 9 -17.92 7.01 7.31
N LYS A 10 -18.52 6.31 6.34
CA LYS A 10 -19.88 6.63 5.88
C LYS A 10 -20.85 6.40 7.04
N TRP A 11 -21.64 7.42 7.37
CA TRP A 11 -22.67 7.31 8.39
C TRP A 11 -23.82 6.40 7.91
N SER A 12 -24.39 5.63 8.85
CA SER A 12 -25.60 4.84 8.66
C SER A 12 -26.51 4.91 9.90
N ARG A 13 -27.83 4.75 9.70
CA ARG A 13 -28.79 4.72 10.81
C ARG A 13 -28.49 3.51 11.71
N GLY A 14 -28.36 3.73 13.02
CA GLY A 14 -27.98 2.70 13.98
C GLY A 14 -26.47 2.50 14.15
N MET A 15 -25.64 3.30 13.46
CA MET A 15 -24.20 3.30 13.68
C MET A 15 -23.88 3.78 15.10
N ASN A 16 -23.25 2.92 15.91
CA ASN A 16 -22.73 3.33 17.21
C ASN A 16 -21.65 4.41 16.99
N MET A 17 -21.84 5.57 17.62
CA MET A 17 -20.89 6.68 17.61
C MET A 17 -19.78 6.49 18.63
N GLU A 18 -19.90 5.52 19.54
CA GLU A 18 -18.71 4.98 20.18
C GLU A 18 -17.79 4.51 19.06
N MET A 19 -16.58 5.05 19.11
CA MET A 19 -15.48 4.60 18.29
C MET A 19 -15.16 3.18 18.76
N GLU A 20 -15.97 2.20 18.36
CA GLU A 20 -15.61 0.79 18.39
C GLU A 20 -14.18 0.77 17.91
N ARG A 21 -13.26 0.39 18.80
CA ARG A 21 -11.83 0.53 18.58
C ARG A 21 -11.54 -0.11 17.23
N LEU A 22 -11.35 0.72 16.20
CA LEU A 22 -11.12 0.25 14.84
C LEU A 22 -9.88 -0.62 14.94
N LYS A 23 -10.04 -1.94 14.79
CA LYS A 23 -8.91 -2.86 14.91
C LYS A 23 -7.95 -2.65 13.74
N THR A 24 -8.53 -2.37 12.58
CA THR A 24 -7.80 -2.08 11.34
C THR A 24 -8.30 -0.79 10.71
N ILE A 25 -7.41 -0.14 9.95
CA ILE A 25 -7.69 1.06 9.18
C ILE A 25 -7.08 0.94 7.78
N PRO A 26 -7.78 1.39 6.72
CA PRO A 26 -7.19 1.52 5.41
C PRO A 26 -6.34 2.80 5.35
N ILE A 27 -5.10 2.68 4.88
CA ILE A 27 -4.21 3.81 4.65
C ILE A 27 -3.65 3.76 3.24
N TRP A 28 -3.34 4.93 2.70
CA TRP A 28 -2.66 5.02 1.42
C TRP A 28 -1.16 5.26 1.63
N ILE A 29 -0.34 4.27 1.28
CA ILE A 29 1.11 4.41 1.25
C ILE A 29 1.57 4.93 -0.11
N ARG A 30 2.61 5.76 -0.08
CA ARG A 30 3.33 6.22 -1.29
C ARG A 30 4.69 5.54 -1.30
N LEU A 31 5.10 5.07 -2.47
CA LEU A 31 6.41 4.48 -2.73
C LEU A 31 7.19 5.45 -3.63
N PRO A 32 7.72 6.55 -3.06
CA PRO A 32 8.53 7.48 -3.84
C PRO A 32 9.80 6.76 -4.32
N GLN A 33 10.27 7.12 -5.51
CA GLN A 33 11.52 6.60 -6.10
C GLN A 33 11.51 5.10 -6.43
N LEU A 34 10.36 4.41 -6.38
CA LEU A 34 10.27 3.04 -6.89
C LEU A 34 10.49 3.04 -8.41
N PRO A 35 11.52 2.35 -8.93
CA PRO A 35 11.74 2.27 -10.37
C PRO A 35 10.53 1.74 -11.13
N LEU A 36 10.20 2.36 -12.27
CA LEU A 36 9.02 2.05 -13.09
C LEU A 36 8.90 0.56 -13.47
N HIS A 37 10.02 -0.12 -13.70
CA HIS A 37 10.06 -1.55 -14.03
C HIS A 37 9.54 -2.43 -12.87
N LEU A 38 9.59 -1.94 -11.62
CA LEU A 38 9.05 -2.62 -10.43
C LEU A 38 7.57 -2.32 -10.18
N TRP A 39 6.90 -1.53 -11.03
CA TRP A 39 5.45 -1.24 -10.91
C TRP A 39 4.60 -2.37 -11.49
N GLY A 40 5.11 -3.60 -11.43
CA GLY A 40 4.33 -4.80 -11.71
C GLY A 40 3.35 -5.04 -10.58
N LYS A 41 2.09 -5.37 -10.91
CA LYS A 41 1.05 -5.70 -9.91
C LYS A 41 1.55 -6.68 -8.84
N ARG A 42 2.26 -7.74 -9.24
CA ARG A 42 2.85 -8.72 -8.31
C ARG A 42 3.87 -8.10 -7.35
N MET A 43 4.77 -7.27 -7.87
CA MET A 43 5.81 -6.61 -7.05
C MET A 43 5.20 -5.58 -6.09
N LEU A 44 4.24 -4.79 -6.56
CA LEU A 44 3.52 -3.80 -5.75
C LEU A 44 2.73 -4.46 -4.62
N ILE A 45 2.03 -5.57 -4.89
CA ILE A 45 1.35 -6.36 -3.86
C ILE A 45 2.37 -6.90 -2.85
N LYS A 46 3.49 -7.48 -3.30
CA LYS A 46 4.55 -8.00 -2.42
C LYS A 46 5.13 -6.93 -1.50
N LEU A 47 5.38 -5.73 -2.03
CA LEU A 47 5.83 -4.57 -1.26
C LEU A 47 4.80 -4.13 -0.23
N ALA A 48 3.53 -4.01 -0.63
CA ALA A 48 2.45 -3.61 0.26
C ALA A 48 2.20 -4.64 1.37
N SER A 49 2.37 -5.93 1.09
CA SER A 49 2.26 -7.02 2.06
C SER A 49 3.26 -6.94 3.20
N ALA A 50 4.40 -6.26 3.01
CA ALA A 50 5.35 -5.99 4.09
C ALA A 50 4.84 -4.96 5.10
N VAL A 51 3.85 -4.15 4.73
CA VAL A 51 3.25 -3.11 5.58
C VAL A 51 1.92 -3.58 6.19
N GLY A 52 1.12 -4.34 5.44
CA GLY A 52 -0.19 -4.82 5.88
C GLY A 52 -0.92 -5.57 4.76
N ASN A 53 -2.25 -5.62 4.80
CA ASN A 53 -3.04 -6.31 3.77
C ASN A 53 -3.34 -5.38 2.57
N PRO A 54 -2.82 -5.64 1.35
CA PRO A 54 -3.06 -4.77 0.20
C PRO A 54 -4.53 -4.82 -0.25
N LEU A 55 -5.17 -3.66 -0.38
CA LEU A 55 -6.57 -3.55 -0.78
C LEU A 55 -6.72 -3.08 -2.23
N TYR A 56 -6.13 -1.93 -2.56
CA TYR A 56 -6.36 -1.23 -3.83
C TYR A 56 -5.09 -0.57 -4.35
N MET A 57 -4.96 -0.48 -5.68
CA MET A 57 -4.02 0.42 -6.34
C MET A 57 -4.80 1.60 -6.92
N ASP A 58 -4.22 2.80 -6.89
CA ASP A 58 -4.85 3.92 -7.60
C ASP A 58 -4.74 3.73 -9.12
N SER A 59 -5.58 4.42 -9.88
CA SER A 59 -5.64 4.29 -11.33
C SER A 59 -4.32 4.67 -12.00
N SER A 60 -3.61 5.65 -11.45
CA SER A 60 -2.33 6.12 -11.99
C SER A 60 -1.23 5.07 -11.84
N THR A 61 -1.16 4.38 -10.71
CA THR A 61 -0.24 3.27 -10.47
C THR A 61 -0.61 2.06 -11.32
N ALA A 62 -1.91 1.73 -11.39
CA ALA A 62 -2.39 0.60 -12.18
C ALA A 62 -2.14 0.76 -13.68
N ASN A 63 -2.34 1.98 -14.21
CA ASN A 63 -2.14 2.31 -15.62
C ASN A 63 -0.70 2.78 -15.92
N ARG A 64 0.15 2.91 -14.90
CA ARG A 64 1.51 3.47 -15.00
C ARG A 64 1.54 4.85 -15.69
N SER A 65 0.50 5.65 -15.51
CA SER A 65 0.30 6.92 -16.21
C SER A 65 0.92 8.12 -15.49
N ARG A 66 1.17 8.02 -14.18
CA ARG A 66 1.92 9.03 -13.39
C ARG A 66 3.19 8.39 -12.87
N ILE A 67 4.34 8.98 -13.21
CA ILE A 67 5.67 8.36 -12.99
C ILE A 67 6.31 8.80 -11.66
N GLU A 68 5.72 9.76 -10.95
CA GLU A 68 6.31 10.33 -9.73
C GLU A 68 6.40 9.35 -8.56
N TYR A 69 5.36 8.54 -8.34
CA TYR A 69 5.30 7.56 -7.26
C TYR A 69 4.22 6.51 -7.50
N ALA A 70 4.45 5.28 -7.03
CA ALA A 70 3.39 4.29 -6.91
C ALA A 70 2.61 4.51 -5.61
N ARG A 71 1.30 4.25 -5.63
CA ARG A 71 0.41 4.40 -4.47
C ARG A 71 -0.49 3.19 -4.30
N ILE A 72 -0.53 2.67 -3.07
CA ILE A 72 -1.29 1.47 -2.72
C ILE A 72 -2.07 1.73 -1.43
N CYS A 73 -3.32 1.30 -1.40
CA CYS A 73 -4.16 1.26 -0.21
C CYS A 73 -3.90 -0.06 0.51
N VAL A 74 -3.55 0.02 1.79
CA VAL A 74 -3.20 -1.12 2.65
C VAL A 74 -4.03 -1.03 3.91
N GLU A 75 -4.63 -2.14 4.31
CA GLU A 75 -5.23 -2.29 5.62
C GLU A 75 -4.16 -2.66 6.65
N ILE A 76 -4.06 -1.86 7.71
CA ILE A 76 -3.12 -2.08 8.81
C ILE A 76 -3.86 -2.09 10.14
N SER A 77 -3.24 -2.62 11.19
CA SER A 77 -3.76 -2.43 12.56
C SER A 77 -3.74 -0.95 12.94
N ALA A 78 -4.80 -0.45 13.59
CA ALA A 78 -4.86 0.95 14.02
C ALA A 78 -3.83 1.30 15.11
N SER A 79 -3.26 0.29 15.77
CA SER A 79 -2.15 0.44 16.72
C SER A 79 -0.76 0.31 16.09
N SER A 80 -0.68 0.02 14.79
CA SER A 80 0.61 -0.21 14.11
C SER A 80 1.35 1.10 13.85
N SER A 81 2.67 1.06 14.00
CA SER A 81 3.53 2.11 13.45
C SER A 81 3.86 1.80 11.99
N LEU A 82 4.00 2.86 11.18
CA LEU A 82 4.37 2.70 9.77
C LEU A 82 5.89 2.69 9.62
N PRO A 83 6.44 1.75 8.84
CA PRO A 83 7.88 1.76 8.55
C PRO A 83 8.22 2.94 7.65
N ASP A 84 9.34 3.63 7.94
CA ASP A 84 9.85 4.71 7.11
C ASP A 84 10.45 4.19 5.78
N PHE A 85 10.96 2.95 5.78
CA PHE A 85 11.61 2.33 4.63
C PHE A 85 11.23 0.86 4.48
N ILE A 86 11.01 0.43 3.24
CA ILE A 86 10.82 -0.99 2.88
C ILE A 86 12.05 -1.44 2.11
N ARG A 87 12.75 -2.46 2.62
CA ARG A 87 13.90 -3.05 1.93
C ARG A 87 13.43 -4.16 1.00
N LEU A 88 13.69 -3.99 -0.29
CA LEU A 88 13.59 -5.07 -1.26
C LEU A 88 14.80 -5.99 -1.10
N ARG A 89 14.56 -7.25 -0.74
CA ARG A 89 15.56 -8.30 -0.92
C ARG A 89 15.30 -8.88 -2.30
N GLU A 90 16.20 -8.59 -3.23
CA GLU A 90 16.18 -9.19 -4.56
C GLU A 90 16.49 -10.68 -4.39
N GLY A 91 15.42 -11.47 -4.26
CA GLY A 91 15.50 -12.91 -4.50
C GLY A 91 15.53 -13.06 -5.99
N ILE A 92 16.67 -13.51 -6.50
CA ILE A 92 16.88 -13.88 -7.89
C ILE A 92 15.85 -14.97 -8.21
N ASP A 93 14.72 -14.59 -8.78
CA ASP A 93 13.88 -15.53 -9.53
C ASP A 93 14.42 -15.46 -10.97
N GLU A 94 15.63 -15.99 -11.13
CA GLU A 94 16.20 -16.31 -12.44
C GLU A 94 15.45 -17.53 -12.98
N ASP A 95 14.26 -17.25 -13.50
CA ASP A 95 13.69 -18.04 -14.59
C ASP A 95 13.60 -17.15 -15.83
N LEU A 96 14.73 -16.56 -16.21
CA LEU A 96 15.01 -16.21 -17.60
C LEU A 96 15.60 -17.44 -18.29
N THR A 97 14.84 -18.53 -18.30
CA THR A 97 15.03 -19.58 -19.31
C THR A 97 14.39 -19.08 -20.60
N GLY A 98 15.10 -18.19 -21.30
CA GLY A 98 14.73 -17.66 -22.62
C GLY A 98 15.96 -17.63 -23.51
N ARG A 99 16.11 -18.67 -24.33
CA ARG A 99 17.20 -18.90 -25.28
C ARG A 99 17.27 -17.82 -26.36
N ILE A 100 18.51 -17.39 -26.63
CA ILE A 100 19.14 -16.80 -27.84
C ILE A 100 18.28 -15.83 -28.67
#